data_AF-A0A952LM94-F1
#
_entry.id   AF-A0A952LM94-F1
#
_cell.length_a   1.000
_cell.length_b   1.000
_cell.length_c   1.000
_cell.angle_alpha   90.00
_cell.angle_beta   90.00
_cell.angle_gamma   90.00
#
_symmetry.space_group_name_H-M   'P 1'
#
loop_
_entity.id
_entity.type
_entity.pdbx_description
1 polymer ?
#
loop_
_entity_poly.entity_id
_entity_poly.type
_entity_poly.pdbx_seq_one_letter_code
_entity_poly.pdbx_strand_id
1 'polypeptide(L)'
;MTLAKKIVLLLMAAGMLLAVFLESVPASSEEMKHDMSKMAMGAQSPATAGYRKAMDKMHKDMMIKYTGNADVDFVRGMIPHHQGAIDMAKVEIANGKDPEIRKLAEGVVTAQEAEIKQMRDWETVPVLGQGTWKMGEDRRRRDDEVAALKLGLDLGITLIDTAEMYASGGSEEVVAQAMEGRRDEIFLVSKVLPSNASRAGVKRSCENSLKRLGTDRIDLYLLHWPGSVPLSETVEAFETLKKAGKIRHWGVSNFDTDEMEDLVGLADGGNVQTNQVLYNLSRRGPEFDLAPWSLKRGIPLIAYSPVEQGALARNARLEAVASRHNATAAQVALAWVMAQPGVIAIPKASRQEHVRQNAGALDISLTAQDFADLDRAFPPPTRKRGLEMI
;
A
#
# COMPACT_ATOMS: atom_id res chain seq x y z
N MET A 1 13.99 4.10 -50.39
CA MET A 1 13.75 3.11 -49.32
C MET A 1 12.74 3.69 -48.35
N THR A 2 11.85 2.83 -47.84
CA THR A 2 10.40 3.02 -47.77
C THR A 2 9.83 3.78 -46.56
N LEU A 3 8.66 4.35 -46.83
CA LEU A 3 7.69 5.11 -46.04
C LEU A 3 7.09 4.35 -44.82
N ALA A 4 7.85 3.52 -44.11
CA ALA A 4 7.33 2.57 -43.12
C ALA A 4 7.88 2.74 -41.68
N LYS A 5 8.37 3.93 -41.28
CA LYS A 5 8.88 4.17 -39.91
C LYS A 5 8.43 5.47 -39.23
N LYS A 6 7.23 5.97 -39.54
CA LYS A 6 6.65 7.17 -38.86
C LYS A 6 5.27 6.98 -38.22
N ILE A 7 4.81 5.75 -38.04
CA ILE A 7 3.58 5.44 -37.29
C ILE A 7 3.96 4.48 -36.18
N VAL A 8 4.16 4.99 -34.95
CA VAL A 8 4.00 4.29 -33.66
C VAL A 8 4.05 5.31 -32.50
N LEU A 9 4.59 6.52 -32.69
CA LEU A 9 4.65 7.54 -31.64
C LEU A 9 3.61 8.67 -31.82
N LEU A 10 2.31 8.36 -31.91
CA LEU A 10 1.26 9.40 -31.91
C LEU A 10 -0.16 8.88 -31.58
N LEU A 11 -0.30 8.03 -30.54
CA LEU A 11 -1.60 7.63 -29.98
C LEU A 11 -1.65 7.73 -28.44
N MET A 12 -1.00 8.76 -27.86
CA MET A 12 -1.05 9.04 -26.41
C MET A 12 -1.50 10.47 -26.06
N ALA A 13 -2.16 11.19 -26.97
CA ALA A 13 -2.69 12.52 -26.66
C ALA A 13 -3.94 12.82 -27.49
N ALA A 14 -5.08 12.24 -27.07
CA ALA A 14 -6.39 12.66 -27.56
C ALA A 14 -7.47 12.35 -26.52
N GLY A 15 -7.34 12.94 -25.33
CA GLY A 15 -8.47 13.19 -24.43
C GLY A 15 -8.82 14.67 -24.52
N MET A 16 -9.87 14.99 -25.27
CA MET A 16 -10.35 16.37 -25.47
C MET A 16 -10.65 17.07 -24.14
N LEU A 17 -9.87 18.10 -23.83
CA LEU A 17 -10.33 19.25 -23.05
C LEU A 17 -11.26 20.08 -23.94
N LEU A 18 -12.58 19.94 -23.76
CA LEU A 18 -13.53 20.91 -24.30
C LEU A 18 -13.53 22.13 -23.38
N ALA A 19 -12.60 23.05 -23.61
CA ALA A 19 -12.67 24.40 -23.05
C ALA A 19 -13.66 25.21 -23.91
N VAL A 20 -14.90 25.37 -23.41
CA VAL A 20 -15.84 26.33 -23.98
C VAL A 20 -15.45 27.72 -23.47
N PHE A 21 -14.89 28.55 -24.35
CA PHE A 21 -14.85 29.99 -24.15
C PHE A 21 -16.28 30.53 -24.25
N LEU A 22 -16.88 30.88 -23.11
CA LEU A 22 -18.07 31.73 -23.06
C LEU A 22 -17.60 33.18 -22.99
N GLU A 23 -17.87 33.94 -24.04
CA GLU A 23 -17.82 35.40 -23.99
C GLU A 23 -18.78 35.91 -22.91
N SER A 24 -18.29 36.84 -22.10
CA SER A 24 -19.03 37.47 -21.01
C SER A 24 -20.16 38.36 -21.54
N VAL A 25 -21.40 37.89 -21.43
CA VAL A 25 -22.61 38.73 -21.52
C VAL A 25 -23.07 39.04 -20.09
N PRO A 26 -23.41 40.28 -19.73
CA PRO A 26 -23.74 40.63 -18.35
C PRO A 26 -25.06 39.99 -17.92
N ALA A 27 -25.09 39.52 -16.67
CA ALA A 27 -26.24 38.88 -16.05
C ALA A 27 -27.37 39.90 -15.80
N SER A 28 -28.54 39.66 -16.40
CA SER A 28 -29.82 40.13 -15.85
C SER A 28 -30.52 38.94 -15.19
N SER A 29 -30.76 39.06 -13.89
CA SER A 29 -31.41 38.05 -13.06
C SER A 29 -32.93 38.02 -13.30
N GLU A 30 -33.42 36.93 -13.89
CA GLU A 30 -34.78 36.44 -13.65
C GLU A 30 -34.71 34.95 -13.29
N GLU A 31 -35.01 34.62 -12.04
CA GLU A 31 -35.15 33.25 -11.55
C GLU A 31 -36.37 32.58 -12.20
N MET A 32 -36.17 31.82 -13.28
CA MET A 32 -37.12 30.79 -13.68
C MET A 32 -36.91 29.54 -12.81
N LYS A 33 -37.70 29.44 -11.73
CA LYS A 33 -37.85 28.20 -10.96
C LYS A 33 -38.63 27.18 -11.80
N HIS A 34 -37.91 26.33 -12.54
CA HIS A 34 -38.48 25.11 -13.09
C HIS A 34 -38.60 24.07 -11.98
N ASP A 35 -39.81 23.91 -11.45
CA ASP A 35 -40.17 22.79 -10.56
C ASP A 35 -40.17 21.48 -11.36
N MET A 36 -39.10 20.71 -11.22
CA MET A 36 -38.92 19.39 -11.84
C MET A 36 -39.58 18.25 -11.03
N SER A 37 -40.33 18.56 -9.96
CA SER A 37 -40.85 17.53 -9.02
C SER A 37 -42.01 16.68 -9.57
N LYS A 38 -42.47 16.90 -10.81
CA LYS A 38 -43.61 16.17 -11.39
C LYS A 38 -43.43 15.71 -12.84
N MET A 39 -42.22 15.33 -13.27
CA MET A 39 -42.12 14.44 -14.42
C MET A 39 -42.36 13.00 -13.97
N ALA A 40 -43.48 12.43 -14.41
CA ALA A 40 -43.83 11.04 -14.15
C ALA A 40 -42.67 10.12 -14.58
N MET A 41 -41.99 9.53 -13.61
CA MET A 41 -40.92 8.56 -13.81
C MET A 41 -41.56 7.25 -14.31
N GLY A 42 -41.72 7.13 -15.62
CA GLY A 42 -41.94 5.84 -16.25
C GLY A 42 -40.88 4.84 -15.79
N ALA A 43 -41.22 3.54 -15.77
CA ALA A 43 -40.30 2.48 -15.38
C ALA A 43 -38.96 2.66 -16.08
N GLN A 44 -37.91 2.97 -15.31
CA GLN A 44 -36.60 3.25 -15.87
C GLN A 44 -36.05 2.00 -16.53
N SER A 45 -35.55 2.16 -17.75
CA SER A 45 -34.91 1.04 -18.44
C SER A 45 -33.72 0.52 -17.60
N PRO A 46 -33.40 -0.79 -17.67
CA PRO A 46 -32.23 -1.34 -17.01
C PRO A 46 -30.93 -0.59 -17.36
N ALA A 47 -30.81 -0.11 -18.60
CA ALA A 47 -29.70 0.73 -19.04
C ALA A 47 -29.64 2.06 -18.28
N THR A 48 -30.76 2.79 -18.19
CA THR A 48 -30.83 4.08 -17.47
C THR A 48 -30.51 3.92 -15.98
N ALA A 49 -31.03 2.87 -15.36
CA ALA A 49 -30.74 2.56 -13.96
C ALA A 49 -29.26 2.20 -13.75
N GLY A 50 -28.70 1.39 -14.65
CA GLY A 50 -27.28 1.01 -14.64
C GLY A 50 -26.35 2.21 -14.76
N TYR A 51 -26.57 3.09 -15.73
CA TYR A 51 -25.77 4.29 -15.91
C TYR A 51 -25.82 5.23 -14.70
N ARG A 52 -27.01 5.48 -14.13
CA ARG A 52 -27.11 6.32 -12.93
C ARG A 52 -26.34 5.71 -11.76
N LYS A 53 -26.50 4.40 -11.54
CA LYS A 53 -25.77 3.70 -10.47
C LYS A 53 -24.25 3.79 -10.65
N ALA A 54 -23.74 3.64 -11.88
CA ALA A 54 -22.32 3.77 -12.17
C ALA A 54 -21.81 5.20 -11.91
N MET A 55 -22.55 6.23 -12.36
CA MET A 55 -22.21 7.64 -12.13
C MET A 55 -22.25 8.02 -10.66
N ASP A 56 -23.28 7.62 -9.93
CA ASP A 56 -23.42 7.90 -8.49
C ASP A 56 -22.27 7.26 -7.71
N LYS A 57 -21.90 6.02 -8.06
CA LYS A 57 -20.75 5.32 -7.47
C LYS A 57 -19.43 6.05 -7.79
N MET A 58 -19.21 6.41 -9.05
CA MET A 58 -18.00 7.13 -9.48
C MET A 58 -17.84 8.44 -8.72
N HIS A 59 -18.88 9.29 -8.68
CA HIS A 59 -18.84 10.56 -7.95
C HIS A 59 -18.55 10.33 -6.47
N LYS A 60 -19.23 9.39 -5.83
CA LYS A 60 -18.99 9.07 -4.42
C LYS A 60 -17.54 8.62 -4.18
N ASP A 61 -17.01 7.74 -5.01
CA ASP A 61 -15.66 7.19 -4.86
C ASP A 61 -14.56 8.22 -5.20
N MET A 62 -14.87 9.22 -6.03
CA MET A 62 -13.98 10.35 -6.35
C MET A 62 -13.93 11.43 -5.27
N MET A 63 -14.84 11.43 -4.29
CA MET A 63 -14.83 12.37 -3.16
C MET A 63 -13.73 12.00 -2.14
N ILE A 64 -12.48 12.12 -2.57
CA ILE A 64 -11.30 11.86 -1.75
C ILE A 64 -10.90 13.12 -0.98
N LYS A 65 -10.35 12.92 0.23
CA LYS A 65 -9.65 13.99 0.96
C LYS A 65 -8.26 14.14 0.35
N TYR A 66 -7.96 15.31 -0.21
CA TYR A 66 -6.65 15.61 -0.78
C TYR A 66 -5.56 15.58 0.29
N THR A 67 -4.44 14.96 -0.06
CA THR A 67 -3.26 14.82 0.79
C THR A 67 -2.29 15.99 0.66
N GLY A 68 -2.38 16.75 -0.45
CA GLY A 68 -1.42 17.80 -0.79
C GLY A 68 -0.23 17.27 -1.61
N ASN A 69 -0.15 15.96 -1.85
CA ASN A 69 0.80 15.36 -2.77
C ASN A 69 0.13 15.11 -4.11
N ALA A 70 0.58 15.81 -5.16
CA ALA A 70 -0.03 15.78 -6.48
C ALA A 70 -0.04 14.37 -7.11
N ASP A 71 1.02 13.59 -6.93
CA ASP A 71 1.13 12.25 -7.53
C ASP A 71 0.14 11.27 -6.87
N VAL A 72 0.07 11.31 -5.54
CA VAL A 72 -0.85 10.49 -4.73
C VAL A 72 -2.30 10.89 -5.02
N ASP A 73 -2.59 12.19 -5.02
CA ASP A 73 -3.93 12.71 -5.24
C ASP A 73 -4.41 12.44 -6.68
N PHE A 74 -3.51 12.48 -7.66
CA PHE A 74 -3.80 12.09 -9.04
C PHE A 74 -4.19 10.62 -9.14
N VAL A 75 -3.36 9.70 -8.62
CA VAL A 75 -3.63 8.25 -8.65
C VAL A 75 -4.93 7.92 -7.92
N ARG A 76 -5.12 8.47 -6.71
CA ARG A 76 -6.32 8.22 -5.88
C ARG A 76 -7.59 8.76 -6.52
N GLY A 77 -7.52 9.87 -7.26
CA GLY A 77 -8.68 10.45 -7.95
C GLY A 77 -8.99 9.77 -9.28
N MET A 78 -7.96 9.34 -10.02
CA MET A 78 -8.13 8.76 -11.35
C MET A 78 -8.53 7.29 -11.33
N ILE A 79 -8.10 6.50 -10.34
CA ILE A 79 -8.57 5.11 -10.22
C ILE A 79 -10.12 5.01 -10.17
N PRO A 80 -10.85 5.71 -9.28
CA PRO A 80 -12.31 5.65 -9.25
C PRO A 80 -12.97 6.27 -10.48
N HIS A 81 -12.36 7.30 -11.09
CA HIS A 81 -12.82 7.86 -12.37
C HIS A 81 -12.80 6.80 -13.49
N HIS A 82 -11.66 6.13 -13.68
CA HIS A 82 -11.49 5.07 -14.68
C HIS A 82 -12.42 3.88 -14.38
N GLN A 83 -12.63 3.56 -13.10
CA GLN A 83 -13.58 2.51 -12.69
C GLN A 83 -15.02 2.87 -13.06
N GLY A 84 -15.41 4.14 -12.91
CA GLY A 84 -16.71 4.64 -13.37
C GLY A 84 -16.91 4.48 -14.88
N ALA A 85 -15.87 4.77 -15.67
CA ALA A 85 -15.89 4.53 -17.12
C ALA A 85 -16.07 3.06 -17.47
N ILE A 86 -15.38 2.14 -16.77
CA ILE A 86 -15.57 0.68 -16.92
C ILE A 86 -17.01 0.27 -16.57
N ASP A 87 -17.54 0.76 -15.45
CA ASP A 87 -18.87 0.39 -14.98
C ASP A 87 -19.95 0.84 -15.98
N MET A 88 -19.81 2.03 -16.56
CA MET A 88 -20.67 2.52 -17.64
C MET A 88 -20.51 1.71 -18.93
N ALA A 89 -19.28 1.39 -19.34
CA ALA A 89 -19.03 0.56 -20.51
C ALA A 89 -19.66 -0.83 -20.36
N LYS A 90 -19.65 -1.42 -19.16
CA LYS A 90 -20.34 -2.68 -18.86
C LYS A 90 -21.86 -2.58 -18.98
N VAL A 91 -22.45 -1.43 -18.67
CA VAL A 91 -23.89 -1.20 -18.92
C VAL A 91 -24.20 -1.22 -20.41
N GLU A 92 -23.36 -0.59 -21.25
CA GLU A 92 -23.50 -0.60 -22.70
C GLU A 92 -23.31 -2.02 -23.29
N ILE A 93 -22.29 -2.76 -22.86
CA ILE A 93 -22.08 -4.15 -23.29
C ILE A 93 -23.31 -5.02 -23.01
N ALA A 94 -23.92 -4.84 -21.82
CA ALA A 94 -25.07 -5.64 -21.41
C ALA A 94 -26.39 -5.23 -22.07
N ASN A 95 -26.61 -3.93 -22.33
CA ASN A 95 -27.93 -3.39 -22.71
C ASN A 95 -27.98 -2.72 -24.09
N GLY A 96 -26.83 -2.38 -24.66
CA GLY A 96 -26.70 -1.71 -25.95
C GLY A 96 -27.33 -2.52 -27.08
N LYS A 97 -27.56 -1.91 -28.24
CA LYS A 97 -28.09 -2.63 -29.42
C LYS A 97 -27.20 -2.49 -30.65
N ASP A 98 -26.36 -1.47 -30.65
CA ASP A 98 -25.42 -1.20 -31.72
C ASP A 98 -24.13 -2.02 -31.51
N PRO A 99 -23.74 -2.88 -32.45
CA PRO A 99 -22.56 -3.73 -32.31
C PRO A 99 -21.25 -2.93 -32.30
N GLU A 100 -21.17 -1.79 -32.99
CA GLU A 100 -19.95 -0.97 -33.02
C GLU A 100 -19.77 -0.21 -31.70
N ILE A 101 -20.86 0.28 -31.10
CA ILE A 101 -20.82 0.93 -29.78
C ILE A 101 -20.45 -0.07 -28.69
N ARG A 102 -20.97 -1.31 -28.73
CA ARG A 102 -20.58 -2.38 -27.80
C ARG A 102 -19.10 -2.73 -27.91
N LYS A 103 -18.58 -2.83 -29.14
CA LYS A 103 -17.16 -3.07 -29.39
C LYS A 103 -16.28 -1.93 -28.86
N LEU A 104 -16.72 -0.68 -29.03
CA LEU A 104 -16.05 0.46 -28.41
C LEU A 104 -16.03 0.33 -26.88
N ALA A 105 -17.15 -0.06 -26.27
CA ALA A 105 -17.24 -0.26 -24.83
C ALA A 105 -16.30 -1.38 -24.32
N GLU A 106 -16.15 -2.50 -25.04
CA GLU A 106 -15.14 -3.53 -24.74
C GLU A 106 -13.70 -2.98 -24.80
N GLY A 107 -13.42 -2.10 -25.77
CA GLY A 107 -12.16 -1.38 -25.88
C GLY A 107 -11.90 -0.44 -24.71
N VAL A 108 -12.94 0.29 -24.25
CA VAL A 108 -12.87 1.13 -23.05
C VAL A 108 -12.55 0.30 -21.82
N VAL A 109 -13.24 -0.83 -21.61
CA VAL A 109 -12.94 -1.73 -20.48
C VAL A 109 -11.47 -2.15 -20.50
N THR A 110 -10.98 -2.65 -21.63
CA THR A 110 -9.60 -3.12 -21.77
C THR A 110 -8.57 -2.02 -21.47
N ALA A 111 -8.74 -0.83 -22.06
CA ALA A 111 -7.81 0.28 -21.88
C ALA A 111 -7.80 0.80 -20.44
N GLN A 112 -9.00 1.03 -19.88
CA GLN A 112 -9.15 1.57 -18.53
C GLN A 112 -8.68 0.58 -17.45
N GLU A 113 -8.85 -0.74 -17.65
CA GLU A 113 -8.29 -1.76 -16.76
C GLU A 113 -6.76 -1.76 -16.76
N ALA A 114 -6.12 -1.56 -17.93
CA ALA A 114 -4.68 -1.43 -18.03
C ALA A 114 -4.14 -0.16 -17.34
N GLU A 115 -4.81 0.97 -17.53
CA GLU A 115 -4.45 2.24 -16.88
C GLU A 115 -4.65 2.17 -15.36
N ILE A 116 -5.75 1.59 -14.87
CA ILE A 116 -5.95 1.34 -13.43
C ILE A 116 -4.84 0.46 -12.89
N LYS A 117 -4.44 -0.59 -13.61
CA LYS A 117 -3.32 -1.44 -13.19
C LYS A 117 -2.05 -0.60 -13.03
N GLN A 118 -1.70 0.21 -14.04
CA GLN A 118 -0.53 1.09 -13.99
C GLN A 118 -0.60 2.10 -12.84
N MET A 119 -1.76 2.71 -12.59
CA MET A 119 -1.95 3.65 -11.48
C MET A 119 -1.88 2.96 -10.10
N ARG A 120 -2.38 1.72 -9.98
CA ARG A 120 -2.23 0.93 -8.76
C ARG A 120 -0.78 0.53 -8.54
N ASP A 121 -0.03 0.27 -9.61
CA ASP A 121 1.41 0.06 -9.55
C ASP A 121 2.15 1.36 -9.11
N TRP A 122 1.52 2.53 -9.22
CA TRP A 122 1.99 3.82 -8.68
C TRP A 122 1.48 4.16 -7.28
N GLU A 123 0.69 3.30 -6.63
CA GLU A 123 0.31 3.51 -5.24
C GLU A 123 1.57 3.56 -4.37
N THR A 124 2.00 4.77 -4.01
CA THR A 124 3.21 4.97 -3.22
C THR A 124 2.90 4.70 -1.76
N VAL A 125 3.76 3.87 -1.15
CA VAL A 125 3.79 3.70 0.30
C VAL A 125 4.99 4.46 0.86
N PRO A 126 4.88 5.08 2.04
CA PRO A 126 6.03 5.72 2.67
C PRO A 126 7.17 4.71 2.89
N VAL A 127 8.41 5.18 2.74
CA VAL A 127 9.62 4.37 3.05
C VAL A 127 9.79 4.12 4.56
N LEU A 128 9.00 4.80 5.39
CA LEU A 128 8.95 4.63 6.84
C LEU A 128 7.51 4.32 7.29
N GLY A 129 7.36 3.27 8.07
CA GLY A 129 6.12 2.91 8.75
C GLY A 129 6.30 2.76 10.26
N GLN A 130 5.24 2.32 10.93
CA GLN A 130 5.16 2.16 12.37
C GLN A 130 4.91 0.69 12.72
N GLY A 131 5.90 0.03 13.32
CA GLY A 131 5.74 -1.33 13.84
C GLY A 131 5.01 -1.33 15.19
N THR A 132 4.28 -2.41 15.49
CA THR A 132 3.44 -2.49 16.70
C THR A 132 3.72 -3.71 17.59
N TRP A 133 4.71 -4.54 17.26
CA TRP A 133 5.13 -5.65 18.12
C TRP A 133 5.42 -5.17 19.56
N LYS A 134 4.93 -5.92 20.55
CA LYS A 134 4.91 -5.58 21.99
C LYS A 134 4.02 -4.39 22.41
N MET A 135 3.13 -3.91 21.53
CA MET A 135 1.99 -3.06 21.95
C MET A 135 0.80 -3.93 22.36
N GLY A 136 -0.06 -3.42 23.24
CA GLY A 136 -1.26 -4.10 23.70
C GLY A 136 -1.02 -5.21 24.74
N GLU A 137 0.23 -5.47 25.14
CA GLU A 137 0.58 -6.46 26.18
C GLU A 137 0.24 -5.98 27.59
N ASP A 138 0.39 -4.68 27.85
CA ASP A 138 0.18 -4.06 29.15
C ASP A 138 -0.87 -2.95 29.05
N ARG A 139 -2.05 -3.18 29.66
CA ARG A 139 -3.16 -2.21 29.65
C ARG A 139 -2.76 -0.84 30.20
N ARG A 140 -1.77 -0.78 31.12
CA ARG A 140 -1.29 0.49 31.69
C ARG A 140 -0.50 1.35 30.70
N ARG A 141 -0.01 0.76 29.60
CA ARG A 141 0.75 1.47 28.55
C ARG A 141 -0.09 1.82 27.32
N ARG A 142 -1.36 1.39 27.29
CA ARG A 142 -2.21 1.51 26.10
C ARG A 142 -2.34 2.94 25.61
N ASP A 143 -2.56 3.90 26.52
CA ASP A 143 -2.70 5.30 26.15
C ASP A 143 -1.42 5.88 25.53
N ASP A 144 -0.25 5.54 26.07
CA ASP A 144 1.05 5.94 25.52
C ASP A 144 1.29 5.32 24.13
N GLU A 145 0.93 4.05 23.95
CA GLU A 145 1.05 3.34 22.67
C GLU A 145 0.14 3.93 21.60
N VAL A 146 -1.12 4.24 21.95
CA VAL A 146 -2.06 4.94 21.06
C VAL A 146 -1.55 6.34 20.72
N ALA A 147 -1.06 7.10 21.71
CA ALA A 147 -0.52 8.43 21.50
C ALA A 147 0.72 8.41 20.60
N ALA A 148 1.59 7.41 20.74
CA ALA A 148 2.75 7.23 19.89
C ALA A 148 2.36 6.99 18.42
N LEU A 149 1.39 6.10 18.17
CA LEU A 149 0.90 5.83 16.81
C LEU A 149 0.22 7.05 16.19
N LYS A 150 -0.62 7.77 16.97
CA LYS A 150 -1.26 9.01 16.52
C LYS A 150 -0.23 10.06 16.14
N LEU A 151 0.82 10.25 16.96
CA LEU A 151 1.90 11.16 16.64
C LEU A 151 2.64 10.77 15.36
N GLY A 152 2.91 9.48 15.12
CA GLY A 152 3.55 9.05 13.88
C GLY A 152 2.71 9.38 12.65
N LEU A 153 1.39 9.20 12.75
CA LEU A 153 0.44 9.60 11.70
C LEU A 153 0.43 11.12 11.49
N ASP A 154 0.47 11.91 12.57
CA ASP A 154 0.54 13.38 12.50
C ASP A 154 1.84 13.87 11.85
N LEU A 155 2.90 13.06 11.90
CA LEU A 155 4.19 13.30 11.24
C LEU A 155 4.26 12.69 9.82
N GLY A 156 3.16 12.17 9.28
CA GLY A 156 3.10 11.62 7.92
C GLY A 156 3.58 10.16 7.78
N ILE A 157 3.83 9.45 8.88
CA ILE A 157 4.22 8.04 8.88
C ILE A 157 2.96 7.16 8.81
N THR A 158 2.38 7.04 7.62
CA THR A 158 1.02 6.51 7.42
C THR A 158 0.91 4.99 7.34
N LEU A 159 2.02 4.26 7.17
CA LEU A 159 2.01 2.80 7.23
C LEU A 159 2.03 2.32 8.69
N ILE A 160 1.09 1.45 9.07
CA ILE A 160 1.08 0.79 10.39
C ILE A 160 1.12 -0.73 10.19
N ASP A 161 2.12 -1.37 10.78
CA ASP A 161 2.32 -2.81 10.75
C ASP A 161 1.93 -3.48 12.08
N THR A 162 1.00 -4.42 12.01
CA THR A 162 0.56 -5.25 13.14
C THR A 162 0.40 -6.71 12.71
N ALA A 163 -0.13 -7.58 13.58
CA ALA A 163 -0.44 -8.97 13.30
C ALA A 163 -1.42 -9.54 14.33
N GLU A 164 -2.15 -10.59 13.97
CA GLU A 164 -3.03 -11.30 14.91
C GLU A 164 -2.26 -11.90 16.12
N MET A 165 -0.99 -12.23 15.92
CA MET A 165 -0.11 -12.78 16.95
C MET A 165 0.23 -11.75 18.04
N TYR A 166 0.29 -10.46 17.69
CA TYR A 166 0.87 -9.44 18.55
C TYR A 166 -0.06 -9.16 19.74
N ALA A 167 0.40 -9.51 20.95
CA ALA A 167 -0.41 -9.55 22.16
C ALA A 167 -1.74 -10.32 21.98
N SER A 168 -1.73 -11.39 21.17
CA SER A 168 -2.93 -12.18 20.82
C SER A 168 -4.10 -11.32 20.31
N GLY A 169 -3.79 -10.30 19.51
CA GLY A 169 -4.75 -9.35 18.97
C GLY A 169 -4.82 -8.02 19.73
N GLY A 170 -4.21 -7.91 20.91
CA GLY A 170 -4.17 -6.65 21.68
C GLY A 170 -3.53 -5.50 20.90
N SER A 171 -2.52 -5.78 20.08
CA SER A 171 -1.90 -4.76 19.22
C SER A 171 -2.88 -4.22 18.17
N GLU A 172 -3.69 -5.09 17.55
CA GLU A 172 -4.72 -4.66 16.59
C GLU A 172 -5.76 -3.75 17.24
N GLU A 173 -6.10 -3.96 18.52
CA GLU A 173 -7.01 -3.06 19.23
C GLU A 173 -6.37 -1.71 19.61
N VAL A 174 -5.06 -1.68 19.85
CA VAL A 174 -4.30 -0.42 20.04
C VAL A 174 -4.32 0.38 18.73
N VAL A 175 -4.07 -0.30 17.61
CA VAL A 175 -4.12 0.28 16.27
C VAL A 175 -5.52 0.82 15.96
N ALA A 176 -6.58 0.08 16.27
CA ALA A 176 -7.97 0.54 16.10
C ALA A 176 -8.23 1.90 16.78
N GLN A 177 -7.77 2.06 18.02
CA GLN A 177 -7.90 3.32 18.78
C GLN A 177 -7.05 4.46 18.21
N ALA A 178 -5.88 4.14 17.65
CA ALA A 178 -5.03 5.13 16.98
C ALA A 178 -5.65 5.62 15.65
N MET A 179 -6.41 4.74 14.97
CA MET A 179 -7.04 4.98 13.67
C MET A 179 -8.38 5.73 13.72
N GLU A 180 -8.98 5.90 14.91
CA GLU A 180 -10.33 6.44 15.06
C GLU A 180 -10.53 7.77 14.31
N GLY A 181 -11.51 7.79 13.40
CA GLY A 181 -11.84 8.96 12.57
C GLY A 181 -10.89 9.24 11.41
N ARG A 182 -9.83 8.43 11.20
CA ARG A 182 -8.77 8.68 10.20
C ARG A 182 -8.34 7.45 9.41
N ARG A 183 -9.18 6.41 9.30
CA ARG A 183 -8.87 5.15 8.59
C ARG A 183 -8.30 5.37 7.18
N ASP A 184 -8.84 6.35 6.45
CA ASP A 184 -8.47 6.61 5.05
C ASP A 184 -7.11 7.32 4.88
N GLU A 185 -6.47 7.71 5.98
CA GLU A 185 -5.11 8.28 6.00
C GLU A 185 -4.04 7.21 6.18
N ILE A 186 -4.42 5.94 6.39
CA ILE A 186 -3.55 4.90 6.94
C ILE A 186 -3.41 3.75 5.95
N PHE A 187 -2.18 3.31 5.70
CA PHE A 187 -1.89 2.07 5.01
C PHE A 187 -1.70 0.96 6.05
N LEU A 188 -2.74 0.16 6.25
CA LEU A 188 -2.81 -0.81 7.33
C LEU A 188 -2.30 -2.19 6.89
N VAL A 189 -1.28 -2.68 7.57
CA VAL A 189 -0.72 -4.02 7.38
C VAL A 189 -1.06 -4.91 8.58
N SER A 190 -1.62 -6.09 8.33
CA SER A 190 -1.75 -7.16 9.35
C SER A 190 -1.33 -8.51 8.77
N LYS A 191 -1.29 -9.54 9.61
CA LYS A 191 -0.72 -10.85 9.25
C LYS A 191 -1.54 -12.00 9.79
N VAL A 192 -1.55 -13.10 9.05
CA VAL A 192 -2.10 -14.40 9.46
C VAL A 192 -0.97 -15.36 9.83
N LEU A 193 -1.12 -16.06 10.95
CA LEU A 193 -0.21 -17.12 11.37
C LEU A 193 -0.27 -18.30 10.39
N PRO A 194 0.85 -18.99 10.09
CA PRO A 194 0.85 -20.15 9.22
C PRO A 194 -0.04 -21.30 9.71
N SER A 195 -0.23 -21.46 11.03
CA SER A 195 -1.19 -22.43 11.59
C SER A 195 -2.64 -22.14 11.19
N ASN A 196 -2.93 -20.90 10.79
CA ASN A 196 -4.22 -20.44 10.30
C ASN A 196 -4.27 -20.30 8.78
N ALA A 197 -3.22 -20.67 8.03
CA ALA A 197 -3.09 -20.33 6.61
C ALA A 197 -3.91 -21.20 5.63
N SER A 198 -4.74 -22.13 6.11
CA SER A 198 -5.71 -22.84 5.25
C SER A 198 -6.73 -21.89 4.64
N ARG A 199 -7.40 -22.29 3.55
CA ARG A 199 -8.46 -21.49 2.87
C ARG A 199 -9.49 -20.95 3.86
N ALA A 200 -9.99 -21.82 4.73
CA ALA A 200 -10.98 -21.44 5.74
C ALA A 200 -10.35 -20.67 6.91
N GLY A 201 -9.10 -20.99 7.29
CA GLY A 201 -8.38 -20.34 8.37
C GLY A 201 -8.04 -18.89 8.05
N VAL A 202 -7.53 -18.59 6.86
CA VAL A 202 -7.20 -17.23 6.40
C VAL A 202 -8.43 -16.34 6.44
N LYS A 203 -9.57 -16.84 5.94
CA LYS A 203 -10.83 -16.09 5.97
C LYS A 203 -11.27 -15.75 7.39
N ARG A 204 -11.27 -16.74 8.30
CA ARG A 204 -11.65 -16.53 9.71
C ARG A 204 -10.68 -15.56 10.43
N SER A 205 -9.39 -15.69 10.16
CA SER A 205 -8.35 -14.88 10.79
C SER A 205 -8.45 -13.42 10.34
N CYS A 206 -8.64 -13.19 9.04
CA CYS A 206 -8.90 -11.87 8.47
C CYS A 206 -10.15 -11.24 9.09
N GLU A 207 -11.26 -11.99 9.22
CA GLU A 207 -12.49 -11.52 9.86
C GLU A 207 -12.29 -11.11 11.33
N ASN A 208 -11.51 -11.90 12.08
CA ASN A 208 -11.19 -11.60 13.47
C ASN A 208 -10.27 -10.36 13.59
N SER A 209 -9.28 -10.24 12.72
CA SER A 209 -8.40 -9.07 12.63
C SER A 209 -9.20 -7.81 12.31
N LEU A 210 -10.04 -7.82 11.27
CA LEU A 210 -10.92 -6.71 10.90
C LEU A 210 -11.81 -6.27 12.07
N LYS A 211 -12.38 -7.24 12.81
CA LYS A 211 -13.18 -6.96 14.01
C LYS A 211 -12.38 -6.25 15.10
N ARG A 212 -11.15 -6.69 15.40
CA ARG A 212 -10.29 -6.05 16.40
C ARG A 212 -9.81 -4.67 15.96
N LEU A 213 -9.49 -4.53 14.67
CA LEU A 213 -9.07 -3.29 14.03
C LEU A 213 -10.20 -2.27 13.88
N GLY A 214 -11.47 -2.70 14.02
CA GLY A 214 -12.63 -1.82 13.89
C GLY A 214 -12.82 -1.24 12.48
N THR A 215 -12.40 -1.97 11.45
CA THR A 215 -12.45 -1.54 10.04
C THR A 215 -12.96 -2.66 9.14
N ASP A 216 -13.45 -2.31 7.95
CA ASP A 216 -13.94 -3.25 6.94
C ASP A 216 -12.85 -3.79 5.99
N ARG A 217 -11.71 -3.11 5.90
CA ARG A 217 -10.59 -3.46 5.02
C ARG A 217 -9.20 -3.38 5.69
N ILE A 218 -8.32 -4.30 5.30
CA ILE A 218 -6.87 -4.24 5.52
C ILE A 218 -6.20 -3.85 4.19
N ASP A 219 -5.25 -2.92 4.19
CA ASP A 219 -4.61 -2.52 2.93
C ASP A 219 -3.67 -3.61 2.42
N LEU A 220 -2.92 -4.25 3.30
CA LEU A 220 -2.00 -5.34 2.96
C LEU A 220 -2.06 -6.46 4.01
N TYR A 221 -2.34 -7.69 3.57
CA TYR A 221 -2.42 -8.85 4.46
C TYR A 221 -1.34 -9.87 4.15
N LEU A 222 -0.52 -10.21 5.15
CA LEU A 222 0.67 -11.04 4.96
C LEU A 222 0.48 -12.44 5.54
N LEU A 223 1.01 -13.46 4.86
CA LEU A 223 1.39 -14.70 5.54
C LEU A 223 2.61 -14.42 6.42
N HIS A 224 2.54 -14.69 7.72
CA HIS A 224 3.53 -14.22 8.70
C HIS A 224 4.90 -14.94 8.58
N TRP A 225 4.90 -16.22 8.21
CA TRP A 225 6.07 -17.00 7.83
C TRP A 225 5.61 -18.29 7.12
N PRO A 226 6.50 -19.00 6.41
CA PRO A 226 6.18 -20.30 5.81
C PRO A 226 5.65 -21.30 6.84
N GLY A 227 4.75 -22.20 6.40
CA GLY A 227 4.11 -23.19 7.27
C GLY A 227 3.86 -24.51 6.55
N SER A 228 3.14 -25.42 7.22
CA SER A 228 2.81 -26.73 6.65
C SER A 228 1.64 -26.71 5.66
N VAL A 229 0.89 -25.61 5.58
CA VAL A 229 -0.22 -25.46 4.62
C VAL A 229 0.37 -25.19 3.23
N PRO A 230 -0.09 -25.89 2.17
CA PRO A 230 0.35 -25.59 0.81
C PRO A 230 0.13 -24.12 0.46
N LEU A 231 1.17 -23.47 -0.08
CA LEU A 231 1.11 -22.03 -0.39
C LEU A 231 -0.01 -21.68 -1.37
N SER A 232 -0.31 -22.56 -2.34
CA SER A 232 -1.41 -22.37 -3.29
C SER A 232 -2.76 -22.22 -2.59
N GLU A 233 -3.00 -22.96 -1.51
CA GLU A 233 -4.21 -22.85 -0.71
C GLU A 233 -4.32 -21.46 -0.04
N THR A 234 -3.18 -20.94 0.45
CA THR A 234 -3.11 -19.62 1.08
C THR A 234 -3.33 -18.50 0.05
N VAL A 235 -2.69 -18.61 -1.12
CA VAL A 235 -2.81 -17.63 -2.22
C VAL A 235 -4.25 -17.55 -2.72
N GLU A 236 -4.92 -18.68 -2.95
CA GLU A 236 -6.34 -18.70 -3.34
C GLU A 236 -7.24 -18.01 -2.29
N ALA A 237 -6.91 -18.17 -1.01
CA ALA A 237 -7.64 -17.54 0.08
C ALA A 237 -7.43 -16.02 0.10
N PHE A 238 -6.20 -15.54 -0.11
CA PHE A 238 -5.92 -14.12 -0.25
C PHE A 238 -6.63 -13.50 -1.46
N GLU A 239 -6.59 -14.17 -2.62
CA GLU A 239 -7.31 -13.71 -3.81
C GLU A 239 -8.83 -13.65 -3.58
N THR A 240 -9.37 -14.60 -2.82
CA THR A 240 -10.80 -14.58 -2.42
C THR A 240 -11.10 -13.38 -1.51
N LEU A 241 -10.25 -13.09 -0.52
CA LEU A 241 -10.42 -11.92 0.35
C LEU A 241 -10.27 -10.59 -0.42
N LYS A 242 -9.36 -10.55 -1.39
CA LYS A 242 -9.14 -9.41 -2.28
C LYS A 242 -10.38 -9.13 -3.13
N LYS A 243 -10.91 -10.17 -3.78
CA LYS A 243 -12.18 -10.09 -4.54
C LYS A 243 -13.36 -9.68 -3.67
N ALA A 244 -13.38 -10.07 -2.40
CA ALA A 244 -14.40 -9.67 -1.43
C ALA A 244 -14.22 -8.26 -0.85
N GLY A 245 -13.14 -7.54 -1.20
CA GLY A 245 -12.84 -6.20 -0.68
C GLY A 245 -12.38 -6.15 0.78
N LYS A 246 -12.10 -7.31 1.40
CA LYS A 246 -11.64 -7.40 2.80
C LYS A 246 -10.16 -7.06 2.95
N ILE A 247 -9.38 -7.32 1.91
CA ILE A 247 -8.00 -6.89 1.79
C ILE A 247 -7.82 -6.19 0.44
N ARG A 248 -6.94 -5.19 0.34
CA ARG A 248 -6.61 -4.59 -0.98
C ARG A 248 -5.50 -5.37 -1.67
N HIS A 249 -4.49 -5.74 -0.89
CA HIS A 249 -3.27 -6.39 -1.33
C HIS A 249 -2.90 -7.55 -0.41
N TRP A 250 -2.07 -8.47 -0.90
CA TRP A 250 -1.48 -9.52 -0.08
C TRP A 250 0.02 -9.64 -0.32
N GLY A 251 0.72 -10.16 0.66
CA GLY A 251 2.16 -10.40 0.59
C GLY A 251 2.58 -11.54 1.50
N VAL A 252 3.88 -11.66 1.72
CA VAL A 252 4.45 -12.65 2.63
C VAL A 252 5.43 -11.98 3.59
N SER A 253 5.88 -12.74 4.58
CA SER A 253 6.89 -12.34 5.55
C SER A 253 7.78 -13.54 5.81
N ASN A 254 9.08 -13.33 5.99
CA ASN A 254 10.07 -14.37 6.27
C ASN A 254 10.19 -15.44 5.19
N PHE A 255 10.09 -15.05 3.91
CA PHE A 255 10.36 -15.95 2.78
C PHE A 255 11.78 -15.71 2.26
N ASP A 256 12.58 -16.77 2.10
CA ASP A 256 13.87 -16.66 1.42
C ASP A 256 13.73 -16.60 -0.12
N THR A 257 14.85 -16.52 -0.83
CA THR A 257 14.84 -16.41 -2.30
C THR A 257 14.18 -17.62 -2.96
N ASP A 258 14.43 -18.83 -2.46
CA ASP A 258 13.93 -20.06 -3.07
C ASP A 258 12.42 -20.19 -2.82
N GLU A 259 11.96 -19.84 -1.61
CA GLU A 259 10.54 -19.81 -1.27
C GLU A 259 9.77 -18.74 -2.05
N MET A 260 10.39 -17.59 -2.32
CA MET A 260 9.81 -16.57 -3.18
C MET A 260 9.72 -17.03 -4.64
N GLU A 261 10.70 -17.79 -5.14
CA GLU A 261 10.65 -18.40 -6.49
C GLU A 261 9.52 -19.41 -6.62
N ASP A 262 9.36 -20.28 -5.61
CA ASP A 262 8.25 -21.22 -5.54
C ASP A 262 6.90 -20.49 -5.52
N LEU A 263 6.77 -19.45 -4.69
CA LEU A 263 5.55 -18.64 -4.56
C LEU A 263 5.14 -18.01 -5.91
N VAL A 264 6.07 -17.32 -6.59
CA VAL A 264 5.74 -16.65 -7.86
C VAL A 264 5.46 -17.65 -9.00
N GLY A 265 5.88 -18.91 -8.85
CA GLY A 265 5.57 -20.00 -9.78
C GLY A 265 4.14 -20.54 -9.66
N LEU A 266 3.41 -20.20 -8.60
CA LEU A 266 2.03 -20.64 -8.39
C LEU A 266 1.02 -19.84 -9.24
N ALA A 267 -0.16 -20.42 -9.45
CA ALA A 267 -1.30 -19.67 -9.97
C ALA A 267 -1.62 -18.49 -9.04
N ASP A 268 -1.79 -17.30 -9.62
CA ASP A 268 -1.93 -16.01 -8.94
C ASP A 268 -0.76 -15.61 -8.01
N GLY A 269 0.29 -16.42 -7.89
CA GLY A 269 1.43 -16.16 -7.01
C GLY A 269 2.23 -14.91 -7.38
N GLY A 270 2.24 -14.55 -8.67
CA GLY A 270 2.80 -13.29 -9.16
C GLY A 270 2.10 -12.02 -8.68
N ASN A 271 0.95 -12.14 -7.98
CA ASN A 271 0.25 -11.01 -7.36
C ASN A 271 0.83 -10.60 -5.99
N VAL A 272 1.85 -11.31 -5.47
CA VAL A 272 2.54 -10.95 -4.22
C VAL A 272 3.04 -9.50 -4.27
N GLN A 273 2.71 -8.70 -3.25
CA GLN A 273 3.04 -7.27 -3.24
C GLN A 273 4.27 -6.92 -2.39
N THR A 274 4.69 -7.79 -1.47
CA THR A 274 5.88 -7.55 -0.64
C THR A 274 6.39 -8.83 0.00
N ASN A 275 7.62 -8.78 0.50
CA ASN A 275 8.15 -9.71 1.48
C ASN A 275 8.70 -8.95 2.70
N GLN A 276 8.13 -9.18 3.88
CA GLN A 276 8.59 -8.57 5.12
C GLN A 276 9.68 -9.45 5.79
N VAL A 277 10.90 -8.94 5.95
CA VAL A 277 12.07 -9.71 6.42
C VAL A 277 12.93 -8.96 7.43
N LEU A 278 13.74 -9.70 8.20
CA LEU A 278 14.72 -9.11 9.11
C LEU A 278 15.81 -8.43 8.27
N TYR A 279 15.89 -7.11 8.37
CA TYR A 279 16.90 -6.36 7.63
C TYR A 279 17.31 -5.09 8.38
N ASN A 280 18.60 -5.00 8.68
CA ASN A 280 19.24 -3.84 9.28
C ASN A 280 20.77 -3.96 9.14
N LEU A 281 21.50 -2.94 9.59
CA LEU A 281 22.97 -2.91 9.53
C LEU A 281 23.64 -4.16 10.10
N SER A 282 23.11 -4.77 11.16
CA SER A 282 23.66 -6.01 11.72
C SER A 282 23.14 -7.31 11.09
N ARG A 283 22.13 -7.22 10.22
CA ARG A 283 21.39 -8.34 9.61
C ARG A 283 21.27 -8.13 8.10
N ARG A 284 22.40 -8.24 7.41
CA ARG A 284 22.55 -7.91 5.98
C ARG A 284 22.40 -9.10 5.04
N GLY A 285 22.01 -10.28 5.55
CA GLY A 285 21.85 -11.52 4.78
C GLY A 285 21.08 -11.35 3.45
N PRO A 286 19.92 -10.67 3.44
CA PRO A 286 19.13 -10.47 2.23
C PRO A 286 19.85 -9.76 1.07
N GLU A 287 20.92 -9.00 1.32
CA GLU A 287 21.63 -8.26 0.26
C GLU A 287 22.33 -9.16 -0.77
N PHE A 288 22.63 -10.41 -0.42
CA PHE A 288 23.35 -11.30 -1.33
C PHE A 288 22.48 -11.79 -2.49
N ASP A 289 21.21 -12.12 -2.21
CA ASP A 289 20.31 -12.79 -3.13
C ASP A 289 18.89 -12.22 -3.12
N LEU A 290 18.21 -12.23 -1.96
CA LEU A 290 16.79 -11.92 -1.83
C LEU A 290 16.46 -10.48 -2.25
N ALA A 291 17.20 -9.48 -1.74
CA ALA A 291 16.94 -8.07 -2.04
C ALA A 291 17.16 -7.74 -3.53
N PRO A 292 18.30 -8.13 -4.17
CA PRO A 292 18.45 -7.98 -5.62
C PRO A 292 17.37 -8.70 -6.44
N TRP A 293 16.98 -9.92 -6.02
CA TRP A 293 15.95 -10.72 -6.70
C TRP A 293 14.58 -10.04 -6.65
N SER A 294 14.21 -9.51 -5.49
CA SER A 294 12.93 -8.83 -5.23
C SER A 294 12.87 -7.49 -5.96
N LEU A 295 13.95 -6.71 -5.93
CA LEU A 295 14.06 -5.43 -6.63
C LEU A 295 13.85 -5.59 -8.14
N LYS A 296 14.49 -6.59 -8.76
CA LYS A 296 14.35 -6.87 -10.20
C LYS A 296 12.90 -7.19 -10.62
N ARG A 297 12.07 -7.64 -9.68
CA ARG A 297 10.66 -8.00 -9.89
C ARG A 297 9.67 -6.93 -9.40
N GLY A 298 10.17 -5.81 -8.87
CA GLY A 298 9.31 -4.77 -8.31
C GLY A 298 8.58 -5.19 -7.04
N ILE A 299 9.12 -6.17 -6.30
CA ILE A 299 8.56 -6.61 -5.01
C ILE A 299 9.33 -5.88 -3.90
N PRO A 300 8.77 -4.84 -3.26
CA PRO A 300 9.45 -4.15 -2.17
C PRO A 300 9.64 -5.07 -0.95
N LEU A 301 10.71 -4.83 -0.19
CA LEU A 301 10.92 -5.45 1.12
C LEU A 301 10.41 -4.53 2.23
N ILE A 302 9.77 -5.12 3.24
CA ILE A 302 9.53 -4.44 4.52
C ILE A 302 10.57 -4.93 5.52
N ALA A 303 11.47 -4.07 5.93
CA ALA A 303 12.51 -4.34 6.91
C ALA A 303 11.93 -4.24 8.33
N TYR A 304 11.68 -5.41 8.95
CA TYR A 304 11.35 -5.44 10.37
C TYR A 304 12.61 -5.40 11.24
N SER A 305 12.44 -4.94 12.47
CA SER A 305 13.53 -4.66 13.40
C SER A 305 14.68 -3.85 12.78
N PRO A 306 14.39 -2.71 12.11
CA PRO A 306 15.39 -1.93 11.39
C PRO A 306 16.46 -1.30 12.29
N VAL A 307 16.23 -1.30 13.61
CA VAL A 307 17.18 -0.87 14.66
C VAL A 307 17.61 -2.01 15.60
N GLU A 308 17.47 -3.27 15.17
CA GLU A 308 17.82 -4.50 15.91
C GLU A 308 17.24 -4.52 17.34
N GLN A 309 15.93 -4.33 17.45
CA GLN A 309 15.22 -4.21 18.74
C GLN A 309 15.84 -3.19 19.72
N GLY A 310 16.49 -2.14 19.19
CA GLY A 310 17.14 -1.07 19.94
C GLY A 310 18.63 -1.31 20.24
N ALA A 311 19.23 -2.42 19.79
CA ALA A 311 20.66 -2.65 19.95
C ALA A 311 21.50 -1.67 19.11
N LEU A 312 21.08 -1.36 17.88
CA LEU A 312 21.78 -0.39 17.03
C LEU A 312 21.72 1.04 17.58
N ALA A 313 20.65 1.40 18.29
CA ALA A 313 20.52 2.71 18.92
C ALA A 313 21.60 3.02 19.98
N ARG A 314 22.32 2.00 20.46
CA ARG A 314 23.42 2.13 21.44
C ARG A 314 24.77 1.67 20.88
N ASN A 315 24.87 1.50 19.56
CA ASN A 315 26.08 0.94 18.96
C ASN A 315 27.10 2.05 18.65
N ALA A 316 28.24 2.01 19.35
CA ALA A 316 29.31 2.99 19.21
C ALA A 316 29.87 3.09 17.77
N ARG A 317 29.73 2.03 16.96
CA ARG A 317 30.16 2.04 15.54
C ARG A 317 29.36 3.03 14.68
N LEU A 318 28.21 3.51 15.14
CA LEU A 318 27.38 4.49 14.45
C LEU A 318 27.67 5.93 14.88
N GLU A 319 28.38 6.14 15.99
CA GLU A 319 28.57 7.48 16.60
C GLU A 319 29.26 8.47 15.67
N ALA A 320 30.29 8.02 14.93
CA ALA A 320 31.02 8.88 14.01
C ALA A 320 30.11 9.40 12.88
N VAL A 321 29.30 8.51 12.29
CA VAL A 321 28.33 8.87 11.24
C VAL A 321 27.22 9.75 11.83
N ALA A 322 26.68 9.38 12.99
CA ALA A 322 25.63 10.13 13.67
C ALA A 322 26.07 11.56 13.99
N SER A 323 27.32 11.74 14.43
CA SER A 323 27.90 13.06 14.73
C SER A 323 28.00 13.94 13.48
N ARG A 324 28.36 13.37 12.31
CA ARG A 324 28.43 14.12 11.03
C ARG A 324 27.07 14.70 10.62
N HIS A 325 25.98 14.02 11.00
CA HIS A 325 24.60 14.40 10.65
C HIS A 325 23.83 15.08 11.78
N ASN A 326 24.47 15.37 12.93
CA ASN A 326 23.79 15.84 14.14
C ASN A 326 22.56 14.98 14.50
N ALA A 327 22.71 13.67 14.36
CA ALA A 327 21.65 12.68 14.49
C ALA A 327 21.95 11.69 15.61
N THR A 328 20.97 10.87 15.98
CA THR A 328 21.16 9.72 16.86
C THR A 328 21.60 8.48 16.07
N ALA A 329 22.21 7.50 16.76
CA ALA A 329 22.56 6.21 16.15
C ALA A 329 21.33 5.48 15.58
N ALA A 330 20.16 5.60 16.22
CA ALA A 330 18.91 5.04 15.73
C ALA A 330 18.47 5.69 14.40
N GLN A 331 18.59 7.01 14.29
CA GLN A 331 18.29 7.75 13.07
C GLN A 331 19.22 7.35 11.92
N VAL A 332 20.53 7.19 12.17
CA VAL A 332 21.47 6.70 11.15
C VAL A 332 21.12 5.28 10.69
N ALA A 333 20.80 4.39 11.62
CA ALA A 333 20.40 3.03 11.28
C ALA A 333 19.13 3.00 10.41
N LEU A 334 18.13 3.82 10.74
CA LEU A 334 16.91 3.95 9.95
C LEU A 334 17.16 4.57 8.57
N ALA A 335 17.90 5.67 8.52
CA ALA A 335 18.27 6.34 7.27
C ALA A 335 19.01 5.38 6.34
N TRP A 336 19.90 4.54 6.88
CA TRP A 336 20.60 3.52 6.10
C TRP A 336 19.65 2.47 5.52
N VAL A 337 18.67 1.98 6.30
CA VAL A 337 17.68 1.00 5.81
C VAL A 337 16.80 1.61 4.71
N MET A 338 16.30 2.83 4.91
CA MET A 338 15.43 3.52 3.95
C MET A 338 16.16 3.93 2.66
N ALA A 339 17.48 4.11 2.72
CA ALA A 339 18.29 4.39 1.54
C ALA A 339 18.49 3.17 0.63
N GLN A 340 18.14 1.96 1.11
CA GLN A 340 18.23 0.75 0.30
C GLN A 340 17.10 0.73 -0.75
N PRO A 341 17.39 0.40 -2.02
CA PRO A 341 16.37 0.42 -3.06
C PRO A 341 15.21 -0.54 -2.77
N GLY A 342 13.98 -0.02 -2.83
CA GLY A 342 12.77 -0.83 -2.64
C GLY A 342 12.56 -1.35 -1.21
N VAL A 343 13.11 -0.67 -0.20
CA VAL A 343 12.99 -1.08 1.20
C VAL A 343 12.17 -0.07 2.01
N ILE A 344 11.22 -0.59 2.79
CA ILE A 344 10.40 0.15 3.75
C ILE A 344 10.83 -0.26 5.17
N ALA A 345 11.11 0.70 6.06
CA ALA A 345 11.44 0.41 7.45
C ALA A 345 10.21 0.52 8.37
N ILE A 346 10.01 -0.42 9.29
CA ILE A 346 8.89 -0.38 10.27
C ILE A 346 9.39 -0.41 11.73
N PRO A 347 10.11 0.62 12.21
CA PRO A 347 10.50 0.68 13.62
C PRO A 347 9.27 0.75 14.53
N LYS A 348 9.36 0.09 15.68
CA LYS A 348 8.36 0.22 16.75
C LYS A 348 8.81 1.23 17.80
N ALA A 349 7.94 2.18 18.14
CA ALA A 349 8.15 3.12 19.23
C ALA A 349 6.87 3.32 20.04
N SER A 350 6.94 3.14 21.36
CA SER A 350 5.85 3.48 22.30
C SER A 350 6.09 4.79 23.05
N ARG A 351 7.22 5.45 22.81
CA ARG A 351 7.55 6.76 23.39
C ARG A 351 7.52 7.78 22.28
N GLN A 352 6.78 8.87 22.48
CA GLN A 352 6.65 9.94 21.49
C GLN A 352 8.00 10.56 21.08
N GLU A 353 8.97 10.62 21.99
CA GLU A 353 10.34 11.05 21.68
C GLU A 353 10.98 10.19 20.58
N HIS A 354 10.90 8.87 20.71
CA HIS A 354 11.43 7.95 19.70
C HIS A 354 10.65 8.04 18.38
N VAL A 355 9.34 8.33 18.42
CA VAL A 355 8.56 8.57 17.20
C VAL A 355 9.09 9.79 16.44
N ARG A 356 9.38 10.90 17.14
CA ARG A 356 10.00 12.09 16.53
C ARG A 356 11.40 11.81 16.00
N GLN A 357 12.19 11.02 16.72
CA GLN A 357 13.51 10.58 16.24
C GLN A 357 13.39 9.75 14.96
N ASN A 358 12.47 8.77 14.92
CA ASN A 358 12.22 7.96 13.73
C ASN A 358 11.82 8.84 12.54
N ALA A 359 10.90 9.79 12.74
CA ALA A 359 10.47 10.74 11.71
C ALA A 359 11.66 11.57 11.19
N GLY A 360 12.49 12.11 12.09
CA GLY A 360 13.68 12.88 11.71
C GLY A 360 14.76 12.08 10.99
N ALA A 361 14.66 10.74 10.92
CA ALA A 361 15.54 9.94 10.06
C ALA A 361 15.27 10.16 8.56
N LEU A 362 14.06 10.63 8.20
CA LEU A 362 13.69 10.94 6.81
C LEU A 362 14.48 12.13 6.25
N ASP A 363 14.96 13.03 7.12
CA ASP A 363 15.71 14.23 6.73
C ASP A 363 17.21 13.95 6.51
N ILE A 364 17.67 12.71 6.79
CA ILE A 364 19.09 12.36 6.72
C ILE A 364 19.43 11.78 5.35
N SER A 365 20.31 12.48 4.63
CA SER A 365 20.94 11.99 3.39
C SER A 365 22.35 11.49 3.68
N LEU A 366 22.51 10.17 3.78
CA LEU A 366 23.83 9.55 3.98
C LEU A 366 24.73 9.78 2.76
N THR A 367 25.97 10.16 3.02
CA THR A 367 26.99 10.38 1.98
C THR A 367 27.66 9.05 1.58
N ALA A 368 28.37 9.04 0.45
CA ALA A 368 29.17 7.89 0.04
C ALA A 368 30.21 7.47 1.10
N GLN A 369 30.77 8.44 1.84
CA GLN A 369 31.68 8.17 2.94
C GLN A 369 30.98 7.48 4.12
N ASP A 370 29.74 7.88 4.42
CA ASP A 370 28.94 7.22 5.46
C ASP A 370 28.67 5.77 5.10
N PHE A 371 28.26 5.49 3.85
CA PHE A 371 28.08 4.11 3.38
C PHE A 371 29.37 3.30 3.49
N ALA A 372 30.51 3.83 3.04
CA ALA A 372 31.79 3.13 3.13
C ALA A 372 32.21 2.83 4.58
N ASP A 373 31.95 3.74 5.52
CA ASP A 373 32.24 3.54 6.94
C ASP A 373 31.29 2.51 7.57
N LEU A 374 30.01 2.55 7.20
CA LEU A 374 29.00 1.58 7.65
C LEU A 374 29.28 0.18 7.10
N ASP A 375 29.67 0.05 5.83
CA ASP A 375 30.08 -1.23 5.25
C ASP A 375 31.32 -1.81 5.96
N ARG A 376 32.29 -0.96 6.34
CA ARG A 376 33.45 -1.41 7.12
C ARG A 376 33.05 -1.88 8.52
N ALA A 377 32.14 -1.16 9.17
CA ALA A 377 31.65 -1.48 10.52
C ALA A 377 30.72 -2.70 10.55
N PHE A 378 29.98 -2.91 9.47
CA PHE A 378 28.94 -3.92 9.29
C PHE A 378 29.06 -4.56 7.89
N PRO A 379 30.00 -5.48 7.67
CA PRO A 379 30.29 -5.99 6.34
C PRO A 379 29.08 -6.66 5.66
N PRO A 380 28.82 -6.37 4.37
CA PRO A 380 27.79 -7.09 3.61
C PRO A 380 28.13 -8.58 3.47
N PRO A 381 27.13 -9.44 3.20
CA PRO A 381 27.37 -10.85 2.97
C PRO A 381 28.17 -11.09 1.68
N THR A 382 29.10 -12.04 1.72
CA THR A 382 29.90 -12.48 0.56
C THR A 382 29.46 -13.84 -0.01
N ARG A 383 28.44 -14.45 0.59
CA ARG A 383 27.84 -15.74 0.19
C ARG A 383 26.41 -15.83 0.70
N LYS A 384 25.57 -16.68 0.07
CA LYS A 384 24.22 -17.01 0.54
C LYS A 384 24.26 -17.50 2.00
N ARG A 385 23.32 -17.03 2.81
CA ARG A 385 23.11 -17.41 4.21
C ARG A 385 21.65 -17.80 4.38
N GLY A 386 21.34 -18.62 5.38
CA GLY A 386 19.95 -18.85 5.76
C GLY A 386 19.30 -17.53 6.20
N LEU A 387 18.02 -17.35 5.88
CA LEU A 387 17.29 -16.15 6.25
C LEU A 387 17.15 -16.08 7.78
N GLU A 388 17.72 -15.03 8.39
CA GLU A 388 17.60 -14.79 9.82
C GLU A 388 16.18 -14.32 10.16
N MET A 389 15.64 -14.78 11.29
CA MET A 389 14.28 -14.45 11.76
C MET A 389 14.27 -14.25 13.28
N ILE A 390 13.36 -13.41 13.81
CA ILE A 390 13.16 -13.21 15.27
C ILE A 390 11.70 -13.09 15.67
#